data_AF-A0A242E2F3-F1
#
_entry.id   AF-A0A242E2F3-F1
#
_cell.length_a   1.000
_cell.length_b   1.000
_cell.length_c   1.000
_cell.angle_alpha   90.00
_cell.angle_beta   90.00
_cell.angle_gamma   90.00
#
_symmetry.space_group_name_H-M   'P 1'
#
loop_
_entity.id
_entity.type
_entity.pdbx_description
1 polymer ?
#
loop_
_entity_poly.entity_id
_entity_poly.type
_entity_poly.pdbx_seq_one_letter_code
_entity_poly.pdbx_strand_id
1 'polypeptide(L)' 'MFFTHPGLTRRQVKEICAKFQCSQNEFVARRFEDGFLVSLRNKEYRVKFSPGRFSQIVFAKEMIRVTSNRKQGRR' A
#
# COMPACT_ATOMS: atom_id res chain seq x y z
N MET A 1 -0.96 4.00 -21.97
CA MET A 1 -0.51 4.65 -20.72
C MET A 1 -0.26 3.57 -19.68
N PHE A 2 1.00 3.18 -19.50
CA PHE A 2 1.38 2.17 -18.52
C PHE A 2 1.65 2.88 -17.19
N PHE A 3 0.69 2.86 -16.28
CA PHE A 3 0.96 3.13 -14.87
C PHE A 3 1.80 1.96 -14.34
N THR A 4 3.09 1.95 -14.65
CA THR A 4 4.05 0.99 -14.10
C THR A 4 4.23 1.35 -12.64
N HIS A 5 3.52 0.66 -11.74
CA HIS A 5 3.80 0.67 -10.31
C HIS A 5 5.26 0.21 -10.11
N PRO A 6 6.22 1.12 -9.87
CA PRO A 6 7.63 0.78 -9.93
C PRO A 6 7.95 -0.16 -8.76
N GLY A 7 8.33 -1.40 -9.11
CA GLY A 7 8.65 -2.45 -8.14
C GLY A 7 7.53 -3.45 -7.85
N LEU A 8 6.35 -3.34 -8.48
CA LEU A 8 5.27 -4.33 -8.37
C LEU A 8 5.06 -5.08 -9.68
N THR A 9 5.00 -6.40 -9.59
CA THR A 9 4.61 -7.26 -10.72
C THR A 9 3.10 -7.17 -10.96
N ARG A 10 2.67 -7.40 -12.21
CA ARG A 10 1.23 -7.44 -12.56
C ARG A 10 0.41 -8.40 -11.69
N ARG A 11 1.03 -9.47 -11.19
CA ARG A 11 0.41 -10.43 -10.26
C ARG A 11 0.14 -9.81 -8.89
N GLN A 12 1.12 -9.11 -8.34
CA GLN A 12 0.98 -8.38 -7.07
C GLN A 12 -0.07 -7.27 -7.16
N VAL A 13 -0.12 -6.56 -8.29
CA VAL A 13 -1.14 -5.54 -8.55
C VAL A 13 -2.54 -6.17 -8.52
N LYS A 14 -2.74 -7.33 -9.17
CA LYS A 14 -4.02 -8.06 -9.12
C LYS A 14 -4.39 -8.53 -7.71
N GLU A 15 -3.43 -9.04 -6.96
CA GLU A 15 -3.62 -9.44 -5.55
C GLU A 15 -4.05 -8.26 -4.68
N ILE A 16 -3.42 -7.09 -4.85
CA ILE A 16 -3.80 -5.86 -4.15
C ILE A 16 -5.24 -5.46 -4.54
N CYS A 17 -5.55 -5.42 -5.84
CA CYS A 17 -6.91 -5.13 -6.32
C CYS A 17 -7.94 -6.09 -5.72
N ALA A 18 -7.64 -7.38 -5.66
CA ALA A 18 -8.54 -8.40 -5.12
C ALA A 18 -8.73 -8.23 -3.60
N LYS A 19 -7.66 -7.90 -2.86
CA LYS A 19 -7.70 -7.73 -1.41
C LYS A 19 -8.41 -6.45 -0.97
N PHE A 20 -8.19 -5.36 -1.69
CA PHE A 20 -8.71 -4.03 -1.36
C PHE A 20 -9.95 -3.65 -2.18
N GLN A 21 -10.44 -4.55 -3.05
CA GLN A 21 -11.58 -4.35 -3.95
C GLN A 21 -11.49 -3.03 -4.73
N CYS A 22 -10.32 -2.77 -5.32
CA CYS A 22 -10.00 -1.50 -5.95
C CYS A 22 -9.46 -1.66 -7.37
N SER A 23 -9.58 -0.61 -8.16
CA SER A 23 -9.01 -0.56 -9.52
C SER A 23 -7.53 -0.19 -9.48
N GLN A 24 -6.76 -0.62 -10.49
CA GLN A 24 -5.31 -0.33 -10.58
C GLN A 24 -4.97 1.16 -10.59
N ASN A 25 -5.93 2.00 -10.96
CA ASN A 25 -5.80 3.46 -11.02
C ASN A 25 -6.28 4.16 -9.73
N GLU A 26 -6.92 3.44 -8.81
CA GLU A 26 -7.44 4.00 -7.55
C GLU A 26 -6.44 3.92 -6.39
N PHE A 27 -5.34 3.19 -6.59
CA PHE A 27 -4.29 3.04 -5.59
C PHE A 27 -2.92 3.35 -6.17
N VAL A 28 -2.03 3.84 -5.32
CA VAL A 28 -0.62 4.04 -5.62
C VAL A 28 0.15 3.14 -4.71
N ALA A 29 1.05 2.32 -5.27
CA ALA A 29 1.86 1.44 -4.45
C ALA A 29 3.35 1.67 -4.71
N ARG A 30 4.12 1.70 -3.63
CA ARG A 30 5.56 1.95 -3.64
C ARG A 30 6.29 0.97 -2.74
N ARG A 31 7.54 0.66 -3.06
CA ARG A 31 8.39 -0.15 -2.19
C ARG A 31 8.66 0.60 -0.87
N PHE A 32 8.51 -0.09 0.25
CA PHE A 32 8.69 0.47 1.60
C PHE A 32 9.29 -0.56 2.55
N GLU A 33 10.55 -0.35 2.95
CA GLU A 33 11.35 -1.27 3.79
C GLU A 33 11.22 -2.73 3.32
N ASP A 34 10.85 -3.66 4.22
CA ASP A 34 10.56 -5.08 3.97
C ASP A 34 9.18 -5.37 3.34
N GLY A 35 8.64 -4.43 2.56
CA GLY A 35 7.34 -4.60 1.93
C GLY A 35 6.98 -3.49 0.95
N PHE A 36 5.69 -3.24 0.86
CA PHE A 36 5.08 -2.25 -0.01
C PHE A 36 4.13 -1.39 0.80
N LEU A 37 4.05 -0.12 0.41
CA LEU A 37 3.10 0.83 0.94
C LEU A 37 2.08 1.13 -0.15
N VAL A 38 0.83 0.82 0.12
CA VAL A 38 -0.32 1.01 -0.77
C VAL A 38 -1.12 2.19 -0.25
N SER A 39 -1.15 3.28 -1.00
CA SER A 39 -1.98 4.44 -0.72
C SER A 39 -3.29 4.32 -1.50
N LEU A 40 -4.41 4.27 -0.79
CA LEU A 40 -5.75 4.13 -1.36
C LEU A 40 -6.69 5.12 -0.68
N ARG A 41 -7.34 5.99 -1.48
CA ARG A 41 -8.34 6.98 -1.01
C ARG A 41 -7.93 7.72 0.27
N ASN A 42 -6.73 8.31 0.27
CA ASN A 42 -6.16 9.07 1.38
C ASN A 42 -5.79 8.25 2.65
N LYS A 43 -5.85 6.93 2.56
CA LYS A 43 -5.35 6.00 3.57
C LYS A 43 -4.11 5.30 3.06
N GLU A 44 -3.20 4.94 3.95
CA GLU A 44 -2.01 4.17 3.60
C GLU A 44 -2.09 2.79 4.24
N TYR A 45 -1.58 1.79 3.55
CA TYR A 45 -1.59 0.40 3.99
C TYR A 45 -0.20 -0.17 3.80
N ARG A 46 0.38 -0.74 4.87
CA ARG A 46 1.59 -1.53 4.77
C ARG A 46 1.22 -2.94 4.37
N VAL A 47 1.66 -3.34 3.20
CA VAL A 47 1.45 -4.65 2.59
C VAL A 47 2.78 -5.39 2.53
N LYS A 48 2.87 -6.57 3.11
CA LYS A 48 4.02 -7.47 2.89
C LYS A 48 3.59 -8.65 2.04
N PHE A 49 4.41 -8.97 1.06
CA PHE A 49 4.26 -10.19 0.28
C PHE A 49 5.09 -11.31 0.88
N SER A 50 4.64 -12.54 0.68
CA SER A 50 5.46 -13.69 1.02
C SER A 50 6.77 -13.65 0.21
N PRO A 51 7.93 -13.99 0.82
CA PRO A 51 9.20 -14.10 0.11
C PRO A 51 9.26 -15.35 -0.81
N GLY A 52 8.21 -16.17 -0.86
CA GLY A 52 8.15 -17.39 -1.66
C GLY A 52 7.74 -17.18 -3.12
N ARG A 53 7.49 -18.30 -3.83
CA ARG A 53 7.07 -18.33 -5.25
C ARG A 53 5.70 -17.69 -5.51
N PHE A 54 4.85 -17.59 -4.49
CA PHE A 54 3.53 -16.98 -4.59
C PHE A 54 3.61 -15.57 -4.03
N SER A 55 3.36 -14.58 -4.88
CA SER A 55 3.28 -13.18 -4.48
C SER A 55 2.00 -12.89 -3.68
N GLN A 56 1.75 -13.68 -2.64
CA GLN A 56 0.58 -13.60 -1.81
C GLN A 56 0.79 -12.55 -0.70
N ILE A 57 -0.25 -11.78 -0.43
CA ILE A 57 -0.25 -10.80 0.66
C ILE A 57 -0.34 -11.55 1.99
N VAL A 58 0.77 -11.59 2.74
CA VAL A 58 0.83 -12.22 4.08
C VAL A 58 0.46 -11.24 5.19
N PHE A 59 0.61 -9.95 4.94
CA PHE A 59 0.32 -8.91 5.91
C PHE A 59 -0.25 -7.69 5.20
N ALA A 60 -1.37 -7.17 5.71
CA ALA A 60 -1.94 -5.90 5.28
C ALA A 60 -2.43 -5.18 6.54
N LYS A 61 -1.83 -4.02 6.83
CA LYS A 61 -2.24 -3.19 7.97
C LYS A 61 -2.38 -1.74 7.54
N GLU A 62 -3.48 -1.11 7.93
CA GLU A 62 -3.68 0.33 7.75
C GLU A 62 -2.61 1.09 8.55
N MET A 63 -1.84 1.93 7.86
CA MET A 63 -0.97 2.92 8.44
C MET A 63 -1.75 4.22 8.56
N ILE A 64 -2.09 4.55 9.80
CA ILE A 64 -2.52 5.90 10.12
C ILE A 64 -1.26 6.74 10.06
N ARG A 65 -1.17 7.68 9.10
CA ARG A 65 -0.23 8.79 9.23
C ARG A 65 -0.58 9.43 10.55
N VAL A 66 0.32 9.33 11.51
CA VAL A 66 0.30 10.21 12.67
C VAL A 66 0.56 11.58 12.07
N THR A 67 -0.50 12.25 11.59
CA THR A 67 -0.51 13.68 11.62
C THR A 67 -0.32 13.96 13.10
N SER A 68 0.90 14.33 13.47
CA SER A 68 1.11 15.08 14.69
C SER A 68 0.27 16.33 14.50
N ASN A 69 -1.03 16.20 14.75
CA ASN A 69 -1.88 17.29 15.13
C ASN A 69 -1.41 17.61 16.54
N ARG A 70 -0.19 18.16 16.60
CA ARG A 70 0.31 18.96 17.68
C ARG A 70 -0.55 20.22 17.62
N LYS A 71 -1.82 20.06 17.98
CA LYS A 71 -2.53 21.03 18.80
C LYS A 71 -1.79 21.04 20.14
N GLN A 72 -0.55 21.49 20.12
CA GLN A 72 0.01 22.11 21.30
C GLN A 72 -0.65 23.47 21.31
N GLY A 73 -1.78 23.53 22.03
CA GLY A 73 -2.33 24.79 22.45
C GLY A 73 -1.19 25.62 23.03
N ARG A 74 -0.97 26.79 22.45
CA ARG A 74 -0.32 27.87 23.17
C ARG A 74 -1.42 28.86 23.46
N ARG A 75 -1.84 28.80 24.74
CA ARG A 75 -2.47 29.90 25.46
C ARG A 75 -1.71 31.19 25.23
#